data_AF-A0A7V5G4M6-F1
#
_entry.id   AF-A0A7V5G4M6-F1
#
_cell.length_a   1.000
_cell.length_b   1.000
_cell.length_c   1.000
_cell.angle_alpha   90.00
_cell.angle_beta   90.00
_cell.angle_gamma   90.00
#
_symmetry.space_group_name_H-M   'P 1'
#
loop_
_entity.id
_entity.type
_entity.pdbx_description
1 polymer ?
#
loop_
_entity_poly.entity_id
_entity_poly.type
_entity_poly.pdbx_seq_one_letter_code
_entity_poly.pdbx_strand_id
1 'polypeptide(L)'
;MNRLFSLYKTLFHNDKLNIPALFFMGLGFFGIIATITSFISDFMIFPFVVVATIASFFAVWYLNLLGSMREQVNKLEVTVESLKESNDTLHNELLALKSLKESLELYAKNNQKDFAKVLKDINDSFQRLETITKENERVLIARVAQDLEFLDSKVGMKRKEYERFVNRIPNNLKAKFDELGYASFDKVAGEDNIVDYKEIKGIVQSLVA
;
A
#
# COMPACT_ATOMS: atom_id res chain seq x y z
N MET A 1 3.05 3.37 -31.65
CA MET A 1 4.06 4.37 -31.26
C MET A 1 3.87 4.94 -29.85
N ASN A 2 2.66 5.33 -29.43
CA ASN A 2 2.45 5.97 -28.11
C ASN A 2 2.86 5.13 -26.87
N ARG A 3 2.83 3.79 -26.94
CA ARG A 3 3.27 2.92 -25.82
C ARG A 3 4.79 2.87 -25.62
N LEU A 4 5.57 3.04 -26.69
CA LEU A 4 7.02 3.13 -26.61
C LEU A 4 7.46 4.45 -25.95
N PHE A 5 6.75 5.53 -26.27
CA PHE A 5 7.00 6.85 -25.68
C PHE A 5 6.60 6.93 -24.20
N SER A 6 5.51 6.27 -23.81
CA SER A 6 5.13 6.18 -22.39
C SER A 6 6.12 5.35 -21.59
N LEU A 7 6.63 4.24 -22.14
CA LEU A 7 7.70 3.43 -21.54
C LEU A 7 9.00 4.22 -21.35
N TYR A 8 9.34 5.08 -22.30
CA TYR A 8 10.49 5.97 -22.21
C TYR A 8 10.34 6.95 -21.03
N LYS A 9 9.14 7.54 -20.86
CA LYS A 9 8.91 8.52 -19.79
C LYS A 9 9.00 7.91 -18.39
N THR A 10 8.55 6.68 -18.19
CA THR A 10 8.68 5.97 -16.90
C THR A 10 10.10 5.52 -16.60
N LEU A 11 10.87 5.14 -17.63
CA LEU A 11 12.28 4.74 -17.51
C LEU A 11 13.17 5.85 -16.94
N PHE A 12 12.98 7.07 -17.45
CA PHE A 12 13.81 8.22 -17.07
C PHE A 12 13.43 8.88 -15.74
N HIS A 13 12.41 8.39 -15.03
CA HIS A 13 11.99 8.95 -13.74
C HIS A 13 12.61 8.23 -12.52
N ASN A 14 13.29 7.11 -12.74
CA ASN A 14 13.85 6.29 -11.67
C ASN A 14 15.36 6.13 -11.83
N ASP A 15 16.14 6.99 -11.16
CA ASP A 15 17.60 7.15 -11.35
C ASP A 15 18.41 5.86 -11.22
N LYS A 16 17.94 4.90 -10.41
CA LYS A 16 18.62 3.61 -10.20
C LYS A 16 18.41 2.58 -11.32
N LEU A 17 17.34 2.70 -12.11
CA LEU A 17 17.01 1.80 -13.23
C LEU A 17 17.41 2.36 -14.60
N ASN A 18 17.76 3.65 -14.65
CA ASN A 18 18.11 4.37 -15.87
C ASN A 18 19.37 3.81 -16.55
N ILE A 19 20.41 3.48 -15.78
CA ILE A 19 21.71 3.08 -16.32
C ILE A 19 21.67 1.69 -16.98
N PRO A 20 21.15 0.62 -16.34
CA PRO A 20 21.06 -0.69 -16.99
C PRO A 20 20.14 -0.67 -18.22
N ALA A 21 19.02 0.05 -18.15
CA ALA A 21 18.09 0.12 -19.26
C ALA A 21 18.65 0.87 -20.48
N LEU A 22 19.40 1.96 -20.28
CA LEU A 22 20.16 2.64 -21.34
C LEU A 22 21.17 1.69 -21.99
N PHE A 23 21.88 0.90 -21.18
CA PHE A 23 22.85 -0.07 -21.67
C PHE A 23 22.20 -1.17 -22.54
N PHE A 24 21.09 -1.75 -22.08
CA PHE A 24 20.35 -2.76 -22.85
C PHE A 24 19.65 -2.18 -24.10
N MET A 25 19.20 -0.93 -24.05
CA MET A 25 18.63 -0.25 -25.22
C MET A 25 19.71 0.02 -26.29
N GLY A 26 20.93 0.40 -25.86
CA GLY A 26 22.10 0.50 -26.74
C GLY A 26 22.48 -0.83 -27.37
N LEU A 27 22.48 -1.92 -26.57
CA LEU A 27 22.70 -3.28 -27.08
C LEU A 27 21.61 -3.74 -28.05
N GLY A 28 20.34 -3.35 -27.83
CA GLY A 28 19.24 -3.65 -28.74
C GLY A 28 19.42 -2.97 -30.09
N PHE A 29 19.78 -1.69 -30.11
CA PHE A 29 20.08 -0.95 -31.35
C PHE A 29 21.29 -1.53 -32.08
N PHE A 30 22.35 -1.86 -31.34
CA PHE A 30 23.53 -2.52 -31.89
C PHE A 30 23.17 -3.91 -32.46
N GLY A 31 22.29 -4.65 -31.78
CA GLY A 31 21.76 -5.93 -32.21
C GLY A 31 21.03 -5.85 -33.54
N ILE A 32 20.18 -4.82 -33.74
CA ILE A 32 19.46 -4.57 -35.01
C ILE A 32 20.44 -4.28 -36.15
N ILE A 33 21.45 -3.43 -35.92
CA ILE A 33 22.49 -3.12 -36.91
C ILE A 33 23.27 -4.40 -37.26
N ALA A 34 23.64 -5.19 -36.26
CA ALA A 34 24.33 -6.46 -36.43
C ALA A 34 23.48 -7.52 -37.15
N THR A 35 22.15 -7.51 -36.99
CA THR A 35 21.25 -8.43 -37.71
C THR A 35 21.19 -8.07 -39.19
N ILE A 36 21.14 -6.78 -39.51
CA ILE A 36 21.13 -6.30 -40.90
C ILE A 36 22.46 -6.61 -41.59
N THR A 37 23.59 -6.39 -40.93
CA THR A 37 24.91 -6.70 -41.51
C THR A 37 25.15 -8.20 -41.66
N SER A 38 24.80 -9.01 -40.66
CA SER A 38 24.95 -10.48 -40.73
C SER A 38 24.04 -11.11 -41.79
N PHE A 39 22.86 -10.56 -42.04
CA PHE A 39 21.99 -11.01 -43.13
C PHE A 39 22.66 -10.85 -44.52
N ILE A 40 23.49 -9.82 -44.68
CA ILE A 40 24.19 -9.52 -45.93
C ILE A 40 25.53 -10.27 -46.04
N SER A 41 26.25 -10.45 -44.93
CA SER A 41 27.62 -10.95 -44.94
C SER A 41 27.77 -12.43 -44.58
N ASP A 42 26.97 -12.96 -43.63
CA ASP A 42 27.21 -14.26 -43.02
C ASP A 42 25.92 -14.89 -42.46
N PHE A 43 25.24 -15.68 -43.30
CA PHE A 43 23.95 -16.29 -43.00
C PHE A 43 23.97 -17.25 -41.78
N MET A 44 25.14 -17.82 -41.46
CA MET A 44 25.31 -18.76 -40.33
C MET A 44 25.19 -18.08 -38.95
N ILE A 45 25.51 -16.78 -38.84
CA ILE A 45 25.52 -16.06 -37.55
C ILE A 45 24.16 -15.39 -37.29
N PHE A 46 23.38 -15.14 -38.33
CA PHE A 46 22.06 -14.52 -38.29
C PHE A 46 21.11 -15.05 -37.19
N PRO A 47 20.87 -16.36 -37.01
CA PRO A 47 19.94 -16.84 -35.98
C PRO A 47 20.38 -16.50 -34.55
N PHE A 48 21.68 -16.48 -34.27
CA PHE A 48 22.21 -16.11 -32.95
C PHE A 48 21.97 -14.62 -32.63
N VAL A 49 22.15 -13.75 -33.62
CA VAL A 49 21.93 -12.30 -33.46
C VAL A 49 20.45 -11.99 -33.24
N VAL A 50 19.55 -12.69 -33.94
CA VAL A 50 18.09 -12.56 -33.74
C VAL A 50 17.70 -12.95 -32.32
N VAL A 51 18.17 -14.10 -31.82
CA VAL A 51 17.87 -14.55 -30.45
C VAL A 51 18.40 -13.56 -29.41
N ALA A 52 19.63 -13.06 -29.59
CA ALA A 52 20.22 -12.07 -28.68
C ALA A 52 19.44 -10.75 -28.65
N THR A 53 18.91 -10.31 -29.80
CA THR A 53 18.11 -9.08 -29.92
C THR A 53 16.76 -9.24 -29.21
N ILE A 54 16.10 -10.39 -29.39
CA ILE A 54 14.84 -10.70 -28.71
C ILE A 54 15.04 -10.80 -27.19
N ALA A 55 16.11 -11.48 -26.74
CA ALA A 55 16.43 -11.59 -25.32
C ALA A 55 16.70 -10.22 -24.67
N SER A 56 17.40 -9.33 -25.37
CA SER A 56 17.67 -7.96 -24.91
C SER A 56 16.37 -7.15 -24.78
N PHE A 57 15.45 -7.28 -25.73
CA PHE A 57 14.15 -6.62 -25.67
C PHE A 57 13.30 -7.13 -24.48
N PHE A 58 13.30 -8.44 -24.25
CA PHE A 58 12.63 -9.06 -23.09
C PHE A 58 13.24 -8.59 -21.77
N ALA A 59 14.56 -8.46 -21.68
CA ALA A 59 15.23 -7.97 -20.48
C ALA A 59 14.82 -6.52 -20.14
N VAL A 60 14.78 -5.63 -21.14
CA VAL A 60 14.30 -4.24 -20.96
C VAL A 60 12.84 -4.22 -20.50
N TRP A 61 11.98 -5.02 -21.14
CA TRP A 61 10.58 -5.11 -20.77
C TRP A 61 10.39 -5.61 -19.34
N TYR A 62 11.13 -6.65 -18.94
CA TYR A 62 11.08 -7.22 -17.60
C TYR A 62 11.59 -6.24 -16.52
N LEU A 63 12.68 -5.51 -16.78
CA LEU A 63 13.18 -4.48 -15.87
C LEU A 63 12.16 -3.35 -15.65
N ASN A 64 11.45 -2.95 -16.70
CA ASN A 64 10.38 -1.95 -16.61
C ASN A 64 9.19 -2.44 -15.78
N LEU A 65 8.79 -3.70 -15.99
CA LEU A 65 7.73 -4.32 -15.21
C LEU A 65 8.08 -4.28 -13.71
N LEU A 66 9.30 -4.74 -13.37
CA LEU A 66 9.79 -4.74 -11.99
C LEU A 66 9.88 -3.32 -11.40
N GLY A 67 10.35 -2.34 -12.18
CA GLY A 67 10.40 -0.94 -11.76
C GLY A 67 9.02 -0.37 -11.45
N SER A 68 8.05 -0.59 -12.33
CA SER A 68 6.68 -0.10 -12.16
C SER A 68 5.96 -0.71 -10.95
N MET A 69 6.24 -1.97 -10.64
CA MET A 69 5.66 -2.65 -9.49
C MET A 69 6.28 -2.16 -8.18
N ARG A 70 7.61 -1.97 -8.15
CA ARG A 70 8.28 -1.36 -6.99
C ARG A 70 7.80 0.06 -6.72
N GLU A 71 7.56 0.85 -7.76
CA GLU A 71 7.05 2.20 -7.60
C GLU A 71 5.62 2.22 -7.06
N GLN A 72 4.77 1.29 -7.50
CA GLN A 72 3.42 1.12 -6.95
C GLN A 72 3.45 0.73 -5.47
N VAL A 73 4.31 -0.21 -5.09
CA VAL A 73 4.49 -0.62 -3.68
C VAL A 73 4.98 0.56 -2.84
N ASN A 74 5.98 1.31 -3.31
CA ASN A 74 6.48 2.49 -2.57
C ASN A 74 5.41 3.58 -2.42
N LYS A 75 4.62 3.85 -3.46
CA LYS A 75 3.50 4.82 -3.37
C LYS A 75 2.43 4.37 -2.39
N LEU A 76 2.14 3.07 -2.37
CA LEU A 76 1.21 2.47 -1.41
C LEU A 76 1.73 2.59 0.02
N GLU A 77 3.00 2.28 0.26
CA GLU A 77 3.64 2.39 1.59
C GLU A 77 3.63 3.83 2.11
N VAL A 78 3.99 4.81 1.27
CA VAL A 78 3.89 6.25 1.63
C VAL A 78 2.45 6.64 1.93
N THR A 79 1.48 6.09 1.20
CA THR A 79 0.06 6.38 1.45
C THR A 79 -0.38 5.79 2.79
N VAL A 80 0.02 4.56 3.11
CA VAL A 80 -0.26 3.91 4.40
C VAL A 80 0.33 4.72 5.56
N GLU A 81 1.57 5.19 5.44
CA GLU A 81 2.20 6.02 6.48
C GLU A 81 1.45 7.35 6.66
N SER A 82 1.07 8.00 5.57
CA SER A 82 0.28 9.24 5.61
C SER A 82 -1.12 9.03 6.22
N LEU A 83 -1.78 7.90 5.91
CA LEU A 83 -3.05 7.55 6.55
C LEU A 83 -2.87 7.27 8.04
N LYS A 84 -1.77 6.62 8.43
CA LYS A 84 -1.45 6.35 9.83
C LYS A 84 -1.22 7.65 10.60
N GLU A 85 -0.43 8.57 10.07
CA GLU A 85 -0.20 9.90 10.65
C GLU A 85 -1.52 10.69 10.78
N SER A 86 -2.36 10.64 9.75
CA SER A 86 -3.69 11.28 9.76
C SER A 86 -4.59 10.65 10.83
N ASN A 87 -4.55 9.33 10.99
CA ASN A 87 -5.31 8.62 12.00
C ASN A 87 -4.85 8.97 13.42
N ASP A 88 -3.53 9.01 13.65
CA ASP A 88 -2.96 9.39 14.95
C ASP A 88 -3.32 10.84 15.31
N THR A 89 -3.31 11.74 14.32
CA THR A 89 -3.74 13.14 14.49
C THR A 89 -5.23 13.23 14.86
N LEU A 90 -6.11 12.55 14.11
CA LEU A 90 -7.55 12.51 14.40
C LEU A 90 -7.82 11.93 15.79
N HIS A 91 -7.08 10.91 16.20
CA HIS A 91 -7.21 10.32 17.52
C HIS A 91 -6.86 11.32 18.62
N ASN A 92 -5.77 12.07 18.46
CA ASN A 92 -5.38 13.12 19.40
C ASN A 92 -6.41 14.26 19.45
N GLU A 93 -6.98 14.65 18.31
CA GLU A 93 -8.06 15.65 18.25
C GLU A 93 -9.32 15.15 18.97
N LEU A 94 -9.69 13.88 18.82
CA LEU A 94 -10.81 13.28 19.55
C LEU A 94 -10.57 13.29 21.07
N LEU A 95 -9.35 13.01 21.52
CA LEU A 95 -9.00 13.07 22.94
C LEU A 95 -9.10 14.50 23.49
N ALA A 96 -8.62 15.49 22.73
CA ALA A 96 -8.75 16.91 23.09
C ALA A 96 -10.21 17.38 23.09
N LEU A 97 -11.01 16.93 22.11
CA LEU A 97 -12.43 17.25 22.04
C LEU A 97 -13.21 16.60 23.19
N LYS A 98 -12.83 15.38 23.60
CA LYS A 98 -13.41 14.70 24.76
C LYS A 98 -13.15 15.46 26.05
N SER A 99 -11.93 15.92 26.29
CA SER A 99 -11.62 16.71 27.49
C SER A 99 -12.32 18.08 27.49
N LEU A 100 -12.47 18.70 26.32
CA LEU A 100 -13.27 19.92 26.15
C LEU A 100 -14.74 19.67 26.47
N LYS A 101 -15.33 18.57 25.97
CA LYS A 101 -16.70 18.16 26.27
C LYS A 101 -16.88 17.98 27.78
N GLU A 102 -16.00 17.22 28.45
CA GLU A 102 -16.06 17.00 29.90
C GLU A 102 -15.98 18.31 30.68
N SER A 103 -15.11 19.24 30.25
CA SER A 103 -15.02 20.58 30.85
C SER A 103 -16.31 21.37 30.68
N LEU A 104 -16.89 21.38 29.48
CA LEU A 104 -18.14 22.09 29.20
C LEU A 104 -19.34 21.49 29.93
N GLU A 105 -19.39 20.17 30.12
CA GLU A 105 -20.42 19.51 30.93
C GLU A 105 -20.35 19.97 32.39
N LEU A 106 -19.13 20.14 32.94
CA LEU A 106 -18.94 20.71 34.28
C LEU A 106 -19.41 22.17 34.34
N TYR A 107 -19.07 22.99 33.34
CA TYR A 107 -19.51 24.40 33.29
C TYR A 107 -21.02 24.55 33.11
N ALA A 108 -21.65 23.69 32.30
CA ALA A 108 -23.09 23.70 32.05
C ALA A 108 -23.91 23.26 33.28
N LYS A 109 -23.38 22.34 34.09
CA LYS A 109 -23.97 21.99 35.39
C LYS A 109 -24.03 23.20 36.33
N ASN A 110 -23.06 24.12 36.22
CA ASN A 110 -22.94 25.31 37.06
C ASN A 110 -23.71 26.53 36.51
N ASN A 111 -23.93 26.62 35.20
CA ASN A 111 -24.58 27.77 34.54
C ASN A 111 -25.78 27.32 33.70
N GLN A 112 -26.99 27.49 34.24
CA GLN A 112 -28.21 26.91 33.68
C GLN A 112 -28.69 27.56 32.36
N LYS A 113 -29.06 26.68 31.43
CA LYS A 113 -29.90 26.83 30.21
C LYS A 113 -29.25 27.16 28.87
N ASP A 114 -28.26 28.04 28.77
CA ASP A 114 -27.70 28.39 27.44
C ASP A 114 -26.67 27.38 26.88
N PHE A 115 -26.09 26.52 27.73
CA PHE A 115 -25.08 25.55 27.29
C PHE A 115 -25.63 24.27 26.67
N ALA A 116 -26.93 23.99 26.79
CA ALA A 116 -27.52 22.76 26.27
C ALA A 116 -27.39 22.64 24.74
N LYS A 117 -27.51 23.77 24.03
CA LYS A 117 -27.36 23.82 22.57
C LYS A 117 -25.90 23.57 22.15
N VAL A 118 -24.96 24.24 22.81
CA VAL A 118 -23.51 24.09 22.52
C VAL A 118 -23.04 22.66 22.82
N LEU A 119 -23.47 22.08 23.94
CA LEU A 119 -23.15 20.69 24.28
C LEU A 119 -23.69 19.71 23.25
N LYS A 120 -24.90 19.95 22.74
CA LYS A 120 -25.47 19.13 21.66
C LYS A 120 -24.62 19.22 20.38
N ASP A 121 -24.27 20.43 19.94
CA ASP A 121 -23.48 20.63 18.72
C ASP A 121 -22.08 19.99 18.83
N ILE A 122 -21.45 20.05 20.02
CA ILE A 122 -20.18 19.38 20.30
C ILE A 122 -20.33 17.87 20.30
N ASN A 123 -21.39 17.35 20.89
CA ASN A 123 -21.64 15.90 20.91
C ASN A 123 -21.90 15.35 19.50
N ASP A 124 -22.65 16.08 18.68
CA ASP A 124 -22.89 15.73 17.27
C ASP A 124 -21.57 15.78 16.47
N SER A 125 -20.71 16.77 16.72
CA SER A 125 -19.39 16.87 16.10
C SER A 125 -18.47 15.74 16.53
N PHE A 126 -18.49 15.38 17.81
CA PHE A 126 -17.73 14.26 18.37
C PHE A 126 -18.16 12.93 17.72
N GLN A 127 -19.46 12.67 17.60
CA GLN A 127 -19.97 11.46 16.94
C GLN A 127 -19.56 11.38 15.46
N ARG A 128 -19.55 12.52 14.76
CA ARG A 128 -19.07 12.58 13.37
C ARG A 128 -17.59 12.27 13.27
N LEU A 129 -16.76 12.90 14.11
CA LEU A 129 -15.32 12.65 14.13
C LEU A 129 -15.01 11.19 14.51
N GLU A 130 -15.71 10.63 15.49
CA GLU A 130 -15.56 9.23 15.86
C GLU A 130 -15.89 8.30 14.67
N THR A 131 -16.96 8.60 13.94
CA THR A 131 -17.33 7.85 12.73
C THR A 131 -16.26 7.94 11.65
N ILE A 132 -15.75 9.15 11.38
CA ILE A 132 -14.68 9.37 10.38
C ILE A 132 -13.39 8.65 10.78
N THR A 133 -13.00 8.71 12.05
CA THR A 133 -11.83 7.99 12.56
C THR A 133 -11.99 6.48 12.35
N LYS A 134 -13.14 5.91 12.71
CA LYS A 134 -13.45 4.49 12.48
C LYS A 134 -13.35 4.11 11.00
N GLU A 135 -13.90 4.94 10.10
CA GLU A 135 -13.80 4.69 8.65
C GLU A 135 -12.35 4.76 8.14
N ASN A 136 -11.57 5.73 8.60
CA ASN A 136 -10.15 5.86 8.25
C ASN A 136 -9.33 4.66 8.75
N GLU A 137 -9.57 4.20 9.97
CA GLU A 137 -8.95 2.99 10.52
C GLU A 137 -9.26 1.75 9.69
N ARG A 138 -10.52 1.57 9.28
CA ARG A 138 -10.93 0.49 8.37
C ARG A 138 -10.19 0.56 7.04
N VAL A 139 -10.10 1.75 6.45
CA VAL A 139 -9.40 1.94 5.16
C VAL A 139 -7.90 1.66 5.30
N LEU A 140 -7.28 2.14 6.39
CA LEU A 140 -5.86 1.93 6.67
C LEU A 140 -5.55 0.44 6.79
N ILE A 141 -6.28 -0.31 7.61
CA ILE A 141 -6.02 -1.75 7.80
C ILE A 141 -6.26 -2.52 6.49
N ALA A 142 -7.34 -2.22 5.77
CA ALA A 142 -7.61 -2.86 4.48
C ALA A 142 -6.48 -2.60 3.46
N ARG A 143 -5.90 -1.40 3.47
CA ARG A 143 -4.78 -1.06 2.60
C ARG A 143 -3.49 -1.75 3.01
N VAL A 144 -3.18 -1.81 4.31
CA VAL A 144 -2.01 -2.56 4.82
C VAL A 144 -2.08 -4.04 4.41
N ALA A 145 -3.28 -4.64 4.49
CA ALA A 145 -3.48 -6.02 4.06
C ALA A 145 -3.25 -6.21 2.57
N GLN A 146 -3.80 -5.31 1.75
CA GLN A 146 -3.60 -5.30 0.31
C GLN A 146 -2.11 -5.17 -0.04
N ASP A 147 -1.40 -4.23 0.59
CA ASP A 147 0.03 -4.00 0.37
C ASP A 147 0.86 -5.27 0.62
N LEU A 148 0.52 -6.04 1.64
CA LEU A 148 1.25 -7.26 2.01
C LEU A 148 0.93 -8.42 1.07
N GLU A 149 -0.31 -8.56 0.60
CA GLU A 149 -0.69 -9.56 -0.39
C GLU A 149 0.04 -9.35 -1.74
N PHE A 150 0.23 -8.10 -2.17
CA PHE A 150 0.91 -7.79 -3.43
C PHE A 150 2.43 -8.06 -3.42
N LEU A 151 3.06 -8.28 -2.26
CA LEU A 151 4.52 -8.49 -2.17
C LEU A 151 4.98 -9.87 -2.69
N ASP A 152 4.20 -10.93 -2.49
CA ASP A 152 4.53 -12.31 -2.92
C ASP A 152 3.96 -12.63 -4.32
N SER A 153 3.03 -11.82 -4.85
CA SER A 153 2.24 -12.17 -6.04
C SER A 153 1.48 -13.51 -5.88
N LYS A 154 1.30 -13.96 -4.64
CA LYS A 154 0.51 -15.15 -4.27
C LYS A 154 -0.70 -14.72 -3.47
N VAL A 155 -1.77 -15.47 -3.63
CA VAL A 155 -3.03 -15.21 -2.93
C VAL A 155 -2.87 -15.57 -1.45
N GLY A 156 -3.24 -14.64 -0.59
CA GLY A 156 -3.23 -14.79 0.86
C GLY A 156 -1.87 -14.55 1.53
N MET A 157 -1.92 -14.32 2.84
CA MET A 157 -0.75 -13.98 3.66
C MET A 157 -0.22 -15.19 4.44
N LYS A 158 1.08 -15.43 4.32
CA LYS A 158 1.80 -16.40 5.15
C LYS A 158 2.10 -15.81 6.52
N ARG A 159 2.49 -16.67 7.48
CA ARG A 159 2.86 -16.27 8.85
C ARG A 159 3.76 -15.04 8.93
N LYS A 160 4.84 -14.99 8.13
CA LYS A 160 5.77 -13.84 8.13
C LYS A 160 5.14 -12.54 7.63
N GLU A 161 4.20 -12.62 6.70
CA GLU A 161 3.47 -11.46 6.16
C GLU A 161 2.42 -11.00 7.15
N TYR A 162 1.75 -11.95 7.81
CA TYR A 162 0.82 -11.65 8.89
C TYR A 162 1.50 -10.97 10.08
N GLU A 163 2.68 -11.42 10.49
CA GLU A 163 3.46 -10.72 11.53
C GLU A 163 3.80 -9.28 11.11
N ARG A 164 4.09 -9.04 9.83
CA ARG A 164 4.29 -7.67 9.31
C ARG A 164 2.99 -6.87 9.30
N PHE A 165 1.86 -7.49 8.98
CA PHE A 165 0.54 -6.89 9.05
C PHE A 165 0.26 -6.40 10.47
N VAL A 166 0.36 -7.28 11.48
CA VAL A 166 0.11 -6.95 12.88
C VAL A 166 1.02 -5.81 13.37
N ASN A 167 2.29 -5.81 12.96
CA ASN A 167 3.23 -4.76 13.33
C ASN A 167 2.87 -3.38 12.74
N ARG A 168 2.22 -3.34 11.57
CA ARG A 168 1.80 -2.12 10.88
C ARG A 168 0.45 -1.57 11.36
N ILE A 169 -0.30 -2.32 12.16
CA ILE A 169 -1.56 -1.83 12.77
C ILE A 169 -1.25 -0.69 13.75
N PRO A 170 -2.05 0.40 13.76
CA PRO A 170 -1.96 1.46 14.76
C PRO A 170 -2.03 0.96 16.21
N ASN A 171 -1.27 1.58 17.11
CA ASN A 171 -1.15 1.10 18.50
C ASN A 171 -2.47 1.16 19.27
N ASN A 172 -3.33 2.13 18.96
CA ASN A 172 -4.66 2.26 19.58
C ASN A 172 -5.59 1.08 19.23
N LEU A 173 -5.36 0.42 18.09
CA LEU A 173 -6.11 -0.75 17.65
C LEU A 173 -5.46 -2.06 18.07
N LYS A 174 -4.14 -2.08 18.31
CA LYS A 174 -3.43 -3.29 18.77
C LYS A 174 -4.02 -3.86 20.06
N ALA A 175 -4.41 -3.02 21.02
CA ALA A 175 -5.03 -3.49 22.26
C ALA A 175 -6.31 -4.31 21.98
N LYS A 176 -7.22 -3.76 21.16
CA LYS A 176 -8.44 -4.48 20.73
C LYS A 176 -8.11 -5.72 19.89
N PHE A 177 -7.08 -5.64 19.06
CA PHE A 177 -6.61 -6.74 18.23
C PHE A 177 -6.14 -7.94 19.07
N ASP A 178 -5.39 -7.65 20.13
CA ASP A 178 -4.88 -8.64 21.08
C ASP A 178 -6.02 -9.22 21.94
N GLU A 179 -6.95 -8.38 22.39
CA GLU A 179 -8.15 -8.79 23.14
C GLU A 179 -9.03 -9.76 22.33
N LEU A 180 -9.20 -9.51 21.03
CA LEU A 180 -9.96 -10.37 20.13
C LEU A 180 -9.18 -11.64 19.73
N GLY A 181 -7.92 -11.76 20.14
CA GLY A 181 -7.09 -12.93 19.88
C GLY A 181 -6.55 -13.04 18.46
N TYR A 182 -6.64 -11.98 17.67
CA TYR A 182 -6.12 -11.95 16.30
C TYR A 182 -4.59 -11.82 16.25
N ALA A 183 -3.93 -11.54 17.37
CA ALA A 183 -2.47 -11.50 17.44
C ALA A 183 -1.79 -12.82 17.01
N SER A 184 -2.48 -13.96 17.14
CA SER A 184 -1.97 -15.27 16.78
C SER A 184 -2.37 -15.65 15.36
N PHE A 185 -1.38 -15.83 14.49
CA PHE A 185 -1.58 -16.34 13.12
C PHE A 185 -2.39 -17.64 13.10
N ASP A 186 -2.08 -18.57 14.02
CA ASP A 186 -2.68 -19.91 14.05
C ASP A 186 -4.18 -19.89 14.37
N LYS A 187 -4.67 -18.82 15.02
CA LYS A 187 -6.10 -18.63 15.26
C LYS A 187 -6.84 -18.08 14.04
N VAL A 188 -6.14 -17.38 13.16
CA VAL A 188 -6.73 -16.64 12.05
C VAL A 188 -6.61 -17.44 10.74
N ALA A 189 -5.49 -18.12 10.53
CA ALA A 189 -5.15 -18.83 9.30
C ALA A 189 -5.81 -20.22 9.14
N GLY A 190 -6.75 -20.56 10.02
CA GLY A 190 -7.52 -21.81 9.94
C GLY A 190 -6.68 -23.08 9.69
N GLU A 191 -7.19 -23.96 8.82
CA GLU A 191 -6.55 -25.24 8.47
C GLU A 191 -5.58 -25.12 7.29
N ASP A 192 -5.70 -24.08 6.45
CA ASP A 192 -4.91 -23.90 5.23
C ASP A 192 -3.59 -23.16 5.47
N ASN A 193 -3.38 -22.63 6.69
CA ASN A 193 -2.20 -21.85 7.08
C ASN A 193 -1.98 -20.62 6.16
N ILE A 194 -3.06 -20.05 5.63
CA ILE A 194 -3.02 -18.87 4.79
C ILE A 194 -4.13 -17.93 5.27
N VAL A 195 -3.78 -16.68 5.55
CA VAL A 195 -4.81 -15.68 5.89
C VAL A 195 -5.28 -15.02 4.60
N ASP A 196 -6.54 -15.23 4.23
CA ASP A 196 -7.12 -14.68 3.02
C ASP A 196 -7.67 -13.25 3.22
N TYR A 197 -7.97 -12.57 2.11
CA TYR A 197 -8.52 -11.21 2.16
C TYR A 197 -9.90 -11.14 2.84
N LYS A 198 -10.70 -12.22 2.78
CA LYS A 198 -12.04 -12.26 3.40
C LYS A 198 -11.93 -12.34 4.93
N GLU A 199 -10.99 -13.13 5.44
CA GLU A 199 -10.67 -13.25 6.86
C GLU A 199 -10.18 -11.91 7.40
N ILE A 200 -9.27 -11.24 6.69
CA ILE A 200 -8.86 -9.89 7.07
C ILE A 200 -10.02 -8.91 7.04
N LYS A 201 -10.88 -8.95 6.03
CA LYS A 201 -12.06 -8.08 5.97
C LYS A 201 -12.99 -8.33 7.17
N GLY A 202 -13.14 -9.58 7.60
CA GLY A 202 -13.86 -9.95 8.82
C GLY A 202 -13.23 -9.36 10.07
N ILE A 203 -11.90 -9.48 10.20
CA ILE A 203 -11.11 -8.89 11.29
C ILE A 203 -11.30 -7.38 11.35
N VAL A 204 -11.14 -6.68 10.21
CA VAL A 204 -11.31 -5.23 10.11
C VAL A 204 -12.73 -4.81 10.53
N GLN A 205 -13.75 -5.57 10.13
CA GLN A 205 -15.12 -5.27 10.51
C GLN A 205 -15.37 -5.49 12.01
N SER A 206 -14.72 -6.47 12.63
CA SER A 206 -14.83 -6.70 14.09
C SER A 206 -14.04 -5.72 14.95
N LEU A 207 -12.94 -5.15 14.45
CA LEU A 207 -12.12 -4.16 15.17
C LEU A 207 -12.80 -2.79 15.26
N VAL A 208 -13.55 -2.43 14.23
CA VAL A 208 -14.11 -1.08 14.03
C VAL A 208 -15.59 -1.00 14.44
N ALA A 209 -16.23 -2.13 14.74
CA ALA A 209 -17.57 -2.18 15.33
C ALA A 209 -17.55 -1.45 16.70
#